data_AF-A0A920WNE3-F1
#
_entry.id   AF-A0A920WNE3-F1
#
_cell.length_a   1.000
_cell.length_b   1.000
_cell.length_c   1.000
_cell.angle_alpha   90.00
_cell.angle_beta   90.00
_cell.angle_gamma   90.00
#
_symmetry.space_group_name_H-M   'P 1'
#
loop_
_entity.id
_entity.type
_entity.pdbx_description
1 polymer ?
#
loop_
_entity_poly.entity_id
_entity_poly.type
_entity_poly.pdbx_seq_one_letter_code
_entity_poly.pdbx_strand_id
1 'polypeptide(L)'
;MVMFCARGREGHLKGALVRPAARDDAHWWAEEFGVDPDAIPADVDVVVCWPDGGYVQPIQRTLVIGTGLWSYSRQRLQENALEDLARQQVVDLG
;
A
#
# COMPACT_ATOMS: atom_id res chain seq x y z
N MET A 1 5.66 5.54 -3.63
CA MET A 1 4.59 6.50 -3.27
C MET A 1 3.40 6.12 -4.12
N VAL A 2 2.19 6.08 -3.55
CA VAL A 2 0.97 5.91 -4.35
C VAL A 2 0.36 7.28 -4.60
N MET A 3 -0.05 7.52 -5.83
CA MET A 3 -0.88 8.67 -6.20
C MET A 3 -2.13 8.17 -6.89
N PHE A 4 -3.17 8.99 -6.91
CA PHE A 4 -4.40 8.73 -7.66
C PHE A 4 -4.41 9.63 -8.88
N CYS A 5 -4.68 9.07 -10.05
CA CYS A 5 -4.88 9.82 -11.28
C CYS A 5 -6.32 9.65 -11.75
N ALA A 6 -6.86 10.69 -12.39
CA ALA A 6 -8.13 10.54 -13.08
C ALA A 6 -8.02 9.45 -14.17
N ARG A 7 -9.09 8.67 -14.35
CA ARG A 7 -9.09 7.49 -15.22
C ARG A 7 -8.52 7.76 -16.61
N GLY A 8 -7.61 6.90 -17.06
CA GLY A 8 -7.00 6.97 -18.39
C GLY A 8 -6.02 8.13 -18.59
N ARG A 9 -5.67 8.87 -17.53
CA ARG A 9 -4.60 9.88 -17.57
C ARG A 9 -3.26 9.24 -17.22
N GLU A 10 -2.23 9.59 -17.98
CA GLU A 10 -0.86 9.29 -17.57
C GLU A 10 -0.46 10.18 -16.39
N GLY A 11 0.01 9.56 -15.30
CA GLY A 11 0.60 10.25 -14.18
C GLY A 11 2.06 10.61 -14.47
N HIS A 12 2.48 11.81 -14.12
CA HIS A 12 3.88 12.22 -14.19
C HIS A 12 4.35 12.79 -12.84
N LEU A 13 5.49 12.31 -12.35
CA LEU A 13 6.17 12.85 -11.18
C LEU A 13 7.65 13.02 -11.51
N LYS A 14 8.16 14.24 -11.34
CA LYS A 14 9.55 14.56 -11.67
C LYS A 14 10.50 13.69 -10.83
N GLY A 15 11.41 12.99 -11.51
CA GLY A 15 12.38 12.12 -10.84
C GLY A 15 11.77 10.83 -10.29
N ALA A 16 10.63 10.38 -10.80
CA ALA A 16 10.07 9.07 -10.46
C ALA A 16 9.53 8.35 -11.69
N LEU A 17 9.67 7.03 -11.72
CA LEU A 17 8.99 6.17 -12.68
C LEU A 17 7.55 5.93 -12.20
N VAL A 18 6.58 6.36 -13.00
CA VAL A 18 5.15 6.16 -12.74
C VAL A 18 4.66 4.93 -13.49
N ARG A 19 4.03 3.98 -12.80
CA ARG A 19 3.38 2.82 -13.41
C ARG A 19 1.93 2.71 -12.92
N PRO A 20 0.95 2.52 -13.83
CA PRO A 20 -0.40 2.16 -13.42
C PRO A 20 -0.37 0.78 -12.74
N ALA A 21 -1.01 0.66 -11.58
CA ALA A 21 -1.30 -0.64 -11.01
C ALA A 21 -2.44 -1.28 -11.83
N ALA A 22 -2.35 -2.59 -12.07
CA ALA A 22 -3.51 -3.33 -12.55
C ALA A 22 -4.66 -3.17 -11.54
N ARG A 23 -5.90 -3.08 -12.02
CA ARG A 23 -7.05 -2.74 -11.19
C ARG A 23 -7.26 -3.71 -10.03
N ASP A 24 -6.97 -4.99 -10.27
CA ASP A 24 -7.11 -6.04 -9.26
C ASP A 24 -5.99 -5.96 -8.19
N ASP A 25 -4.83 -5.40 -8.56
CA ASP A 25 -3.69 -5.20 -7.65
C ASP A 25 -3.73 -3.84 -6.95
N ALA A 26 -4.51 -2.89 -7.45
CA ALA A 26 -4.58 -1.52 -6.98
C ALA A 26 -4.94 -1.43 -5.49
N HIS A 27 -5.83 -2.32 -5.02
CA HIS A 27 -6.23 -2.40 -3.62
C HIS A 27 -5.06 -2.87 -2.75
N TRP A 28 -4.32 -3.89 -3.19
CA TRP A 28 -3.15 -4.39 -2.47
C TRP A 28 -2.04 -3.34 -2.37
N TRP A 29 -1.76 -2.65 -3.48
CA TRP A 29 -0.79 -1.55 -3.50
C TRP A 29 -1.24 -0.37 -2.63
N ALA A 30 -2.52 -0.01 -2.64
CA ALA A 30 -3.05 1.02 -1.76
C ALA A 30 -2.81 0.67 -0.28
N GLU A 31 -3.16 -0.55 0.13
CA GLU A 31 -2.92 -1.01 1.51
C GLU A 31 -1.45 -0.96 1.90
N GLU A 32 -0.55 -1.39 1.01
CA GLU A 32 0.89 -1.39 1.28
C GLU A 32 1.43 0.02 1.59
N PHE A 33 0.88 1.02 0.91
CA PHE A 33 1.25 2.42 1.11
C PHE A 33 0.39 3.14 2.15
N GLY A 34 -0.44 2.42 2.93
CA GLY A 34 -1.22 2.99 4.02
C GLY A 34 -2.51 3.69 3.57
N VAL A 35 -2.98 3.41 2.36
CA VAL A 35 -4.28 3.90 1.87
C VAL A 35 -5.34 2.84 2.17
N ASP A 36 -6.47 3.28 2.71
CA ASP A 36 -7.67 2.44 2.84
C ASP A 36 -8.27 2.13 1.45
N PRO A 37 -8.37 0.84 1.04
CA PRO A 37 -8.94 0.47 -0.25
C PRO A 37 -10.38 0.92 -0.45
N ASP A 38 -11.17 0.97 0.63
CA ASP A 38 -12.57 1.38 0.56
C ASP A 38 -12.71 2.89 0.36
N ALA A 39 -11.65 3.65 0.62
CA ALA A 39 -11.59 5.09 0.36
C ALA A 39 -11.18 5.43 -1.09
N ILE A 40 -10.83 4.45 -1.93
CA ILE A 40 -10.40 4.69 -3.31
C ILE A 40 -11.63 4.95 -4.19
N PRO A 41 -11.72 6.12 -4.86
CA PRO A 41 -12.82 6.39 -5.77
C PRO A 41 -12.87 5.42 -6.95
N ALA A 42 -14.07 5.02 -7.38
CA ALA A 42 -14.24 4.06 -8.48
C ALA A 42 -13.82 4.60 -9.87
N ASP A 43 -13.63 5.93 -9.97
CA ASP A 43 -13.32 6.69 -11.18
C ASP A 43 -11.86 7.16 -11.24
N VAL A 44 -10.99 6.68 -10.35
CA VAL A 44 -9.54 6.95 -10.40
C VAL A 44 -8.74 5.68 -10.70
N ASP A 45 -7.59 5.88 -11.33
CA ASP A 45 -6.55 4.86 -11.45
C ASP A 45 -5.53 5.04 -10.31
N VAL A 46 -5.14 3.94 -9.67
CA VAL A 46 -4.05 3.92 -8.70
C VAL A 46 -2.72 3.83 -9.46
N VAL A 47 -1.86 4.82 -9.28
CA VAL A 47 -0.52 4.85 -9.89
C VAL A 47 0.55 4.77 -8.81
N VAL A 48 1.50 3.86 -9.01
CA VAL A 48 2.65 3.70 -8.12
C VAL A 48 3.83 4.44 -8.71
N CYS A 49 4.40 5.35 -7.91
CA CYS A 49 5.53 6.19 -8.26
C CYS A 49 6.78 5.72 -7.53
N TRP A 50 7.78 5.27 -8.29
CA TRP A 50 9.06 4.76 -7.82
C TRP A 50 10.13 5.85 -7.99
N PRO A 51 10.73 6.36 -6.90
CA PRO A 51 11.72 7.44 -6.99
C PRO A 51 12.98 7.05 -7.78
N ASP A 52 13.37 5.76 -7.79
CA ASP A 52 14.70 5.38 -8.30
C ASP A 52 14.64 4.39 -9.48
N GLY A 53 13.46 4.11 -10.04
CA GLY A 53 13.28 3.18 -11.17
C GLY A 53 13.60 1.71 -10.90
N GLY A 54 14.18 1.39 -9.73
CA GLY A 54 14.44 0.03 -9.24
C GLY A 54 13.32 -0.50 -8.36
N TYR A 55 13.23 -1.84 -8.29
CA TYR A 55 12.39 -2.52 -7.31
C TYR A 55 12.90 -2.18 -5.90
N VAL A 56 12.12 -1.41 -5.15
CA VAL A 56 12.38 -1.22 -3.71
C VAL A 56 11.73 -2.40 -3.01
N GLN A 57 12.55 -3.31 -2.48
CA GLN A 57 12.03 -4.43 -1.72
C GLN A 57 11.20 -3.88 -0.55
N PRO A 58 9.92 -4.27 -0.43
CA PRO A 58 9.13 -3.90 0.73
C PRO A 58 9.86 -4.42 1.97
N ILE A 59 10.34 -3.52 2.83
CA ILE A 59 10.85 -3.93 4.15
C ILE A 59 9.60 -4.20 4.99
N GLN A 60 9.01 -5.37 4.81
CA GLN A 60 8.02 -5.90 5.74
C GLN A 60 8.77 -6.21 7.04
N ARG A 61 8.54 -5.40 8.07
CA ARG A 61 9.04 -5.70 9.42
C ARG A 61 7.90 -6.36 10.17
N THR A 62 7.99 -7.68 10.34
CA THR A 62 7.07 -8.45 11.16
C THR A 62 7.65 -8.70 12.54
N LEU A 63 6.82 -8.54 13.56
CA LEU A 63 7.15 -8.83 14.96
C LEU A 63 5.98 -9.57 15.60
N VAL A 64 6.26 -10.53 16.47
CA VAL A 64 5.23 -11.15 17.31
C VAL A 64 5.20 -10.43 18.65
N ILE A 65 4.05 -9.91 19.05
CA ILE A 65 3.82 -9.27 20.36
C ILE A 65 2.65 -9.97 21.02
N GLY A 66 2.90 -10.67 22.13
CA GLY A 66 1.88 -11.50 22.77
C GLY A 66 1.38 -12.59 21.82
N THR A 67 0.10 -12.54 21.48
CA THR A 67 -0.56 -13.48 20.54
C THR A 67 -0.76 -12.89 19.14
N GLY A 68 -0.30 -11.66 18.89
CA GLY A 68 -0.51 -10.97 17.61
C GLY A 68 0.75 -10.98 16.73
N LEU A 69 0.55 -11.15 15.43
CA LEU A 69 1.55 -10.87 14.39
C LEU A 69 1.39 -9.42 13.93
N TRP A 70 2.41 -8.61 14.21
CA TRP A 70 2.44 -7.20 13.88
C TRP A 70 3.28 -6.97 12.64
N SER A 71 2.71 -6.39 11.60
CA SER A 71 3.40 -5.99 10.37
C SER A 71 3.48 -4.46 10.29
N TYR A 72 4.68 -3.94 10.09
CA TYR A 72 4.92 -2.53 9.81
C TYR A 72 5.06 -2.30 8.29
N SER A 73 4.21 -1.44 7.75
CA SER A 73 4.35 -0.83 6.43
C SER A 73 4.62 0.68 6.58
N ARG A 74 4.79 1.39 5.46
CA ARG A 74 5.35 2.76 5.44
C ARG A 74 4.69 3.74 6.42
N GLN A 75 3.39 3.64 6.62
CA GLN A 75 2.59 4.55 7.46
C GLN A 75 1.53 3.80 8.28
N ARG A 76 1.69 2.49 8.46
CA ARG A 76 0.67 1.66 9.09
C ARG A 76 1.28 0.49 9.85
N LEU A 77 0.68 0.20 11.00
CA LEU A 77 0.85 -1.06 11.71
C LEU A 77 -0.43 -1.88 11.53
N GLN A 78 -0.26 -3.16 11.26
CA GLN A 78 -1.36 -4.12 11.19
C GLN A 78 -1.09 -5.26 12.16
N GLU A 79 -2.07 -5.57 12.99
CA GLU A 79 -2.08 -6.81 13.76
C GLU A 79 -2.94 -7.85 13.05
N ASN A 80 -2.40 -9.05 12.95
CA ASN A 80 -3.06 -10.23 12.44
C ASN A 80 -3.04 -11.33 13.50
N ALA A 81 -4.09 -12.14 13.54
CA ALA A 81 -4.08 -13.38 14.32
C ALA A 81 -3.00 -14.33 13.78
N LEU A 82 -2.31 -15.06 14.67
CA LEU A 82 -1.24 -15.99 14.27
C LEU A 82 -1.77 -17.24 13.55
N GLU A 83 -3.04 -17.61 13.78
CA GLU A 83 -3.61 -18.88 13.32
C GLU A 83 -4.06 -18.82 11.86
N ASP A 84 -4.82 -17.79 11.50
CA ASP A 84 -5.47 -17.63 10.20
C ASP A 84 -5.04 -16.36 9.47
N LEU A 85 -4.14 -15.57 10.07
CA LEU A 85 -3.72 -14.26 9.57
C LEU A 85 -4.87 -13.25 9.41
N ALA A 86 -6.03 -13.50 10.04
CA ALA A 86 -7.14 -12.57 10.02
C ALA A 86 -6.71 -11.23 10.61
N ARG A 87 -7.01 -10.15 9.88
CA ARG A 87 -6.71 -8.79 10.31
C ARG A 87 -7.56 -8.47 11.55
N GLN A 88 -6.90 -8.17 12.66
CA GLN A 88 -7.56 -7.84 13.92
C GLN A 88 -7.66 -6.33 14.10
N GLN A 89 -6.57 -5.61 13.81
CA GLN A 89 -6.55 -4.16 13.90
C GLN A 89 -5.54 -3.51 12.95
N VAL A 90 -5.78 -2.22 12.75
CA VAL A 90 -4.99 -1.31 11.93
C VAL A 90 -4.74 -0.05 12.73
N VAL A 91 -3.48 0.38 12.78
CA VAL A 91 -3.08 1.66 13.37
C VAL A 91 -2.41 2.48 12.29
N ASP A 92 -3.03 3.60 11.91
CA ASP A 92 -2.43 4.57 11.01
C ASP A 92 -1.40 5.42 11.75
N LEU A 93 -0.23 5.61 11.13
CA LEU A 93 0.90 6.36 11.68
C LEU A 93 1.07 7.75 11.03
N GLY A 94 0.26 8.06 10.01
CA GLY A 94 0.22 9.37 9.33
C GLY A 94 0.94 9.40 7.99
#